data_AF-A0A972IXA6-F1
#
_entry.id   AF-A0A972IXA6-F1
#
_cell.length_a   1.000
_cell.length_b   1.000
_cell.length_c   1.000
_cell.angle_alpha   90.00
_cell.angle_beta   90.00
_cell.angle_gamma   90.00
#
_symmetry.space_group_name_H-M   'P 1'
#
loop_
_entity.id
_entity.type
_entity.pdbx_description
1 polymer ?
#
loop_
_entity_poly.entity_id
_entity_poly.type
_entity_poly.pdbx_seq_one_letter_code
_entity_poly.pdbx_strand_id
1 'polypeptide(L)'
;MNNQEIRPQIIAQTENFVAWRADEPDGETTYHLDINNLTIHFFQEEWDEFMEFRNLLGKVANEKVDEILAETTSFLATLEQTGNNENVYVLEISGATIYLYEADWLEFKELIKEL
;
A
#
# COMPACT_ATOMS: atom_id res chain seq x y z
N MET A 1 -34.02 14.51 -2.61
CA MET A 1 -32.55 14.48 -2.47
C MET A 1 -32.20 13.06 -2.08
N ASN A 2 -31.56 12.29 -2.97
CA ASN A 2 -31.04 10.98 -2.58
C ASN A 2 -29.83 11.24 -1.69
N ASN A 3 -29.96 10.94 -0.41
CA ASN A 3 -28.85 10.92 0.54
C ASN A 3 -28.11 9.59 0.29
N GLN A 4 -27.26 9.53 -0.74
CA GLN A 4 -26.38 8.38 -0.91
C GLN A 4 -25.34 8.47 0.20
N GLU A 5 -25.52 7.65 1.24
CA GLU A 5 -24.55 7.52 2.32
C GLU A 5 -23.31 6.82 1.79
N ILE A 6 -22.12 7.36 2.14
CA ILE A 6 -20.84 6.70 1.88
C ILE A 6 -20.84 5.37 2.62
N ARG A 7 -20.57 4.27 1.90
CA ARG A 7 -20.55 2.92 2.47
C ARG A 7 -19.13 2.36 2.46
N PRO A 8 -18.38 2.46 3.57
CA PRO A 8 -17.07 1.85 3.66
C PRO A 8 -17.19 0.32 3.72
N GLN A 9 -16.31 -0.36 2.99
CA GLN A 9 -16.19 -1.82 2.96
C GLN A 9 -14.72 -2.21 3.07
N ILE A 10 -14.39 -2.95 4.13
CA ILE A 10 -13.06 -3.57 4.28
C ILE A 10 -12.89 -4.65 3.21
N ILE A 11 -11.76 -4.61 2.50
CA ILE A 11 -11.39 -5.56 1.45
C ILE A 11 -10.18 -6.44 1.84
N ALA A 12 -9.31 -5.96 2.72
CA ALA A 12 -8.28 -6.76 3.39
C ALA A 12 -7.93 -6.13 4.74
N GLN A 13 -7.49 -6.92 5.73
CA GLN A 13 -7.13 -6.42 7.04
C GLN A 13 -6.14 -7.34 7.75
N THR A 14 -5.10 -6.76 8.32
CA THR A 14 -4.17 -7.41 9.25
C THR A 14 -4.34 -6.80 10.66
N GLU A 15 -3.37 -7.01 11.56
CA GLU A 15 -3.44 -6.49 12.93
C GLU A 15 -3.39 -4.95 12.97
N ASN A 16 -2.49 -4.36 12.19
CA ASN A 16 -2.19 -2.93 12.16
C ASN A 16 -2.60 -2.25 10.86
N PHE A 17 -2.86 -2.99 9.77
CA PHE A 17 -3.19 -2.41 8.46
C PHE A 17 -4.57 -2.79 7.95
N VAL A 18 -5.18 -1.88 7.18
CA VAL A 18 -6.50 -2.09 6.59
C VAL A 18 -6.51 -1.56 5.17
N ALA A 19 -7.02 -2.35 4.24
CA ALA A 19 -7.44 -1.89 2.94
C ALA A 19 -8.97 -1.85 2.91
N TRP A 20 -9.54 -0.71 2.52
CA TRP A 20 -10.98 -0.55 2.43
C TRP A 20 -11.36 0.35 1.25
N ARG A 21 -12.60 0.23 0.79
CA ARG A 21 -13.16 1.03 -0.30
C ARG A 21 -14.44 1.72 0.14
N ALA A 22 -14.81 2.80 -0.53
CA ALA A 22 -16.08 3.48 -0.35
C ALA A 22 -16.73 3.75 -1.71
N ASP A 23 -18.02 3.44 -1.82
CA ASP A 23 -18.83 3.90 -2.94
C ASP A 23 -19.32 5.33 -2.63
N GLU A 24 -18.90 6.29 -3.44
CA GLU A 24 -19.16 7.73 -3.27
C GLU A 24 -20.52 8.14 -3.85
N PRO A 25 -21.11 9.27 -3.40
CA PRO A 25 -22.43 9.73 -3.85
C PRO A 25 -22.53 10.15 -5.32
N ASP A 26 -21.40 10.32 -6.00
CA ASP A 26 -21.32 10.62 -7.43
C ASP A 26 -21.23 9.35 -8.30
N GLY A 27 -21.16 8.17 -7.67
CA GLY A 27 -21.04 6.88 -8.34
C GLY A 27 -19.60 6.44 -8.58
N GLU A 28 -18.61 7.19 -8.12
CA GLU A 28 -17.21 6.75 -8.10
C GLU A 28 -16.94 5.81 -6.91
N THR A 29 -15.88 5.00 -7.00
CA THR A 29 -15.37 4.20 -5.88
C THR A 29 -13.98 4.70 -5.52
N THR A 30 -13.79 5.03 -4.25
CA THR A 30 -12.49 5.39 -3.67
C THR A 30 -11.92 4.22 -2.89
N TYR A 31 -10.59 4.09 -2.88
CA TYR A 31 -9.88 3.04 -2.14
C TYR A 31 -8.91 3.67 -1.15
N HIS A 32 -8.63 2.92 -0.10
CA HIS A 32 -7.90 3.42 1.05
C HIS A 32 -6.97 2.35 1.60
N LEU A 33 -5.76 2.78 1.97
CA LEU A 33 -4.84 1.98 2.78
C LEU A 33 -4.55 2.72 4.07
N ASP A 34 -4.97 2.13 5.17
CA ASP A 34 -4.58 2.53 6.52
C ASP A 34 -3.31 1.77 6.89
N ILE A 35 -2.18 2.47 6.96
CA ILE A 35 -0.87 1.92 7.29
C ILE A 35 -0.33 2.71 8.49
N ASN A 36 -0.18 2.06 9.64
CA ASN A 36 0.20 2.70 10.90
C ASN A 36 -0.71 3.89 11.24
N ASN A 37 -0.19 5.12 11.17
CA ASN A 37 -0.90 6.36 11.46
C ASN A 37 -1.24 7.17 10.20
N LEU A 38 -1.08 6.58 9.01
CA LEU A 38 -1.36 7.19 7.72
C LEU A 38 -2.55 6.52 7.05
N THR A 39 -3.46 7.31 6.50
CA THR A 39 -4.45 6.84 5.52
C THR A 39 -4.06 7.40 4.16
N ILE A 40 -3.87 6.50 3.19
CA ILE A 40 -3.61 6.83 1.81
C ILE A 40 -4.90 6.68 1.04
N HIS A 41 -5.27 7.70 0.28
CA HIS A 41 -6.49 7.73 -0.53
C HIS A 41 -6.14 7.52 -2.00
N PHE A 42 -6.93 6.70 -2.68
CA PHE A 42 -6.77 6.40 -4.10
C PHE A 42 -8.11 6.61 -4.82
N PHE A 43 -8.05 7.27 -5.97
CA PHE A 43 -9.06 7.08 -7.00
C PHE A 43 -8.90 5.71 -7.67
N GLN A 44 -9.91 5.27 -8.43
CA GLN A 44 -9.90 3.97 -9.11
C GLN A 44 -8.63 3.74 -9.95
N GLU A 45 -8.17 4.73 -10.72
CA GLU A 45 -6.97 4.60 -11.57
C GLU A 45 -5.69 4.40 -10.74
N GLU A 46 -5.56 5.12 -9.62
CA GLU A 46 -4.40 5.01 -8.72
C GLU A 46 -4.42 3.67 -7.96
N TRP A 47 -5.61 3.15 -7.65
CA TRP A 47 -5.78 1.83 -7.05
C TRP A 47 -5.42 0.71 -8.03
N ASP A 48 -5.81 0.83 -9.30
CA ASP A 48 -5.43 -0.13 -10.33
C ASP A 48 -3.91 -0.14 -10.53
N GLU A 49 -3.25 1.02 -10.50
CA GLU A 49 -1.79 1.08 -10.53
C GLU A 49 -1.16 0.47 -9.26
N PHE A 50 -1.75 0.70 -8.08
CA PHE A 50 -1.32 0.02 -6.85
C PHE A 50 -1.44 -1.51 -6.96
N MET A 51 -2.47 -2.03 -7.66
CA MET A 51 -2.61 -3.46 -7.92
C MET A 51 -1.54 -4.01 -8.86
N GLU A 52 -1.10 -3.23 -9.84
CA GLU A 52 0.07 -3.57 -10.67
C GLU A 52 1.35 -3.61 -9.84
N PHE A 53 1.57 -2.58 -9.01
CA PHE A 53 2.69 -2.50 -8.09
C PHE A 53 2.74 -3.69 -7.13
N ARG A 54 1.60 -4.03 -6.51
CA ARG A 54 1.43 -5.24 -5.70
C ARG A 54 1.87 -6.49 -6.46
N ASN A 55 1.42 -6.66 -7.69
CA ASN A 55 1.73 -7.85 -8.49
C ASN A 55 3.21 -7.96 -8.83
N LEU A 56 3.92 -6.84 -8.99
CA LEU A 56 5.37 -6.81 -9.13
C LEU A 56 6.04 -7.22 -7.82
N LEU A 57 5.60 -6.63 -6.70
CA LEU A 57 6.16 -6.90 -5.38
C LEU A 57 6.00 -8.37 -4.97
N GLY A 58 4.86 -8.99 -5.26
CA GLY A 58 4.62 -10.42 -4.99
C GLY A 58 5.53 -11.39 -5.76
N LYS A 59 6.26 -10.93 -6.78
CA LYS A 59 7.21 -11.73 -7.57
C LYS A 59 8.64 -11.65 -7.05
N VAL A 60 8.92 -10.79 -6.07
CA VAL A 60 10.25 -10.62 -5.50
C VAL A 60 10.59 -11.85 -4.65
N ALA A 61 11.44 -12.72 -5.19
CA ALA A 61 11.82 -13.96 -4.51
C ALA A 61 12.96 -13.79 -3.50
N ASN A 62 13.87 -12.83 -3.74
CA ASN A 62 15.01 -12.53 -2.87
C ASN A 62 15.18 -11.01 -2.79
N GLU A 63 14.75 -10.42 -1.67
CA GLU A 63 14.92 -9.01 -1.37
C GLU A 63 16.38 -8.74 -0.98
N LYS A 64 16.99 -7.70 -1.54
CA LYS A 64 18.37 -7.32 -1.27
C LYS A 64 18.48 -5.83 -1.00
N VAL A 65 19.42 -5.49 -0.12
CA VAL A 65 19.76 -4.10 0.22
C VAL A 65 20.28 -3.37 -1.03
N ASP A 66 19.88 -2.11 -1.15
CA ASP A 66 20.17 -1.18 -2.24
C ASP A 66 19.62 -1.62 -3.61
N GLU A 67 18.61 -2.51 -3.62
CA GLU A 67 17.88 -2.90 -4.84
C GLU A 67 16.43 -2.39 -4.84
N ILE A 68 15.94 -2.13 -6.05
CA ILE A 68 14.52 -1.87 -6.31
C ILE A 68 13.78 -3.20 -6.21
N LEU A 69 12.80 -3.27 -5.32
CA LEU A 69 11.93 -4.43 -5.14
C LEU A 69 10.78 -4.41 -6.15
N ALA A 70 10.14 -3.25 -6.34
CA ALA A 70 9.08 -3.05 -7.32
C ALA A 70 9.00 -1.57 -7.70
N GLU A 71 8.64 -1.27 -8.94
CA GLU A 71 8.51 0.10 -9.45
C GLU A 71 7.40 0.17 -10.50
N THR A 72 6.55 1.18 -10.40
CA THR A 72 5.62 1.63 -11.43
C THR A 72 5.86 3.12 -11.69
N THR A 73 4.92 3.82 -12.34
CA THR A 73 5.05 5.26 -12.58
C THR A 73 4.86 6.06 -11.28
N SER A 74 3.99 5.58 -10.39
CA SER A 74 3.56 6.28 -9.18
C SER A 74 4.03 5.62 -7.87
N PHE A 75 4.60 4.41 -7.94
CA PHE A 75 5.00 3.63 -6.77
C PHE A 75 6.42 3.09 -6.90
N LEU A 76 7.19 3.14 -5.80
CA LEU A 76 8.51 2.52 -5.71
C LEU A 76 8.67 1.83 -4.35
N ALA A 77 9.21 0.61 -4.36
CA ALA A 77 9.69 -0.10 -3.18
C ALA A 77 11.19 -0.33 -3.30
N THR A 78 11.95 0.06 -2.29
CA THR A 78 13.36 -0.30 -2.12
C THR A 78 13.60 -0.95 -0.76
N LEU A 79 14.69 -1.70 -0.64
CA LEU A 79 15.21 -2.15 0.63
C LEU A 79 16.54 -1.44 0.89
N GLU A 80 16.61 -0.68 1.96
CA GLU A 80 17.79 0.07 2.37
C GLU A 80 18.34 -0.48 3.69
N GLN A 81 19.59 -0.16 4.00
CA GLN A 81 20.20 -0.47 5.29
C GLN A 81 20.62 0.82 6.01
N THR A 82 20.17 0.97 7.24
CA THR A 82 20.54 2.11 8.08
C THR A 82 22.00 2.01 8.54
N GLY A 83 22.56 3.10 9.06
CA GLY A 83 23.91 3.13 9.61
C GLY A 83 24.15 2.16 10.80
N ASN A 84 23.09 1.59 11.38
CA ASN A 84 23.15 0.58 12.43
C ASN A 84 23.01 -0.86 11.91
N ASN A 85 23.11 -1.07 10.59
CA ASN A 85 22.88 -2.37 9.93
C ASN A 85 21.44 -2.90 10.03
N GLU A 86 20.48 -2.03 10.35
CA GLU A 86 19.06 -2.40 10.33
C GLU A 86 18.48 -2.24 8.94
N ASN A 87 17.74 -3.23 8.47
CA ASN A 87 17.04 -3.18 7.20
C ASN A 87 15.77 -2.32 7.34
N VAL A 88 15.55 -1.43 6.38
CA VAL A 88 14.34 -0.61 6.28
C VAL A 88 13.81 -0.67 4.85
N TYR A 89 12.53 -0.98 4.73
CA TYR A 89 11.83 -0.99 3.46
C TYR A 89 11.23 0.39 3.23
N VAL A 90 11.50 0.97 2.07
CA VAL A 90 11.04 2.31 1.71
C VAL A 90 9.99 2.17 0.63
N LEU A 91 8.79 2.67 0.92
CA LEU A 91 7.70 2.80 -0.05
C LEU A 91 7.55 4.27 -0.42
N GLU A 92 7.84 4.61 -1.67
CA GLU A 92 7.50 5.91 -2.22
C GLU A 92 6.17 5.81 -2.95
N ILE A 93 5.27 6.72 -2.59
CA ILE A 93 3.95 6.90 -3.19
C ILE A 93 3.77 8.37 -3.51
N SER A 94 2.77 8.70 -4.33
CA SER A 94 2.46 10.11 -4.63
C SER A 94 2.22 10.91 -3.35
N GLY A 95 3.14 11.81 -3.03
CA GLY A 95 3.05 12.72 -1.88
C GLY A 95 3.53 12.18 -0.53
N ALA A 96 4.03 10.94 -0.44
CA ALA A 96 4.59 10.41 0.81
C ALA A 96 5.70 9.38 0.60
N THR A 97 6.58 9.29 1.58
CA THR A 97 7.58 8.22 1.73
C THR A 97 7.33 7.52 3.04
N ILE A 98 7.15 6.20 3.01
CA ILE A 98 6.83 5.37 4.16
C ILE A 98 8.01 4.45 4.44
N TYR A 99 8.49 4.48 5.67
CA TYR A 99 9.56 3.61 6.15
C TYR A 99 8.94 2.48 6.96
N LEU A 100 9.14 1.25 6.54
CA LEU A 100 8.65 0.05 7.20
C LEU A 100 9.84 -0.77 7.69
N TYR A 101 9.89 -1.05 8.99
CA TYR A 101 10.83 -2.04 9.53
C TYR A 101 10.36 -3.45 9.17
N GLU A 102 11.22 -4.45 9.37
CA GLU A 102 10.97 -5.83 8.93
C GLU A 102 9.61 -6.39 9.37
N ALA A 103 9.17 -6.14 10.61
CA ALA A 103 7.87 -6.58 11.09
C ALA A 103 6.70 -5.96 10.29
N ASP A 104 6.69 -4.64 10.17
CA ASP A 104 5.69 -3.90 9.40
C ASP A 104 5.73 -4.27 7.92
N TRP A 105 6.91 -4.53 7.36
CA TRP A 105 7.05 -4.97 5.98
C TRP A 105 6.44 -6.35 5.74
N LEU A 106 6.67 -7.31 6.65
CA LEU A 106 6.08 -8.64 6.55
C LEU A 106 4.57 -8.57 6.65
N GLU A 107 4.04 -7.76 7.57
CA GLU A 107 2.61 -7.53 7.72
C GLU A 107 2.01 -6.85 6.47
N PHE A 108 2.68 -5.83 5.91
CA PHE A 108 2.26 -5.20 4.66
C PHE A 108 2.19 -6.23 3.53
N LYS A 109 3.18 -7.12 3.43
CA LYS A 109 3.16 -8.22 2.47
C LYS A 109 2.04 -9.23 2.72
N GLU A 110 1.57 -9.40 3.95
CA GLU A 110 0.40 -10.22 4.26
C GLU A 110 -0.88 -9.53 3.81
N LEU A 111 -1.07 -8.26 4.16
CA LEU A 111 -2.21 -7.45 3.73
C LEU A 111 -2.37 -7.51 2.21
N ILE A 112 -1.30 -7.20 1.47
CA ILE A 112 -1.39 -7.16 0.02
C ILE A 112 -1.55 -8.55 -0.60
N LYS A 113 -1.29 -9.67 0.10
CA LYS A 113 -1.62 -11.01 -0.43
C LYS A 113 -3.10 -11.28 -0.42
N GLU A 114 -3.86 -10.65 0.47
CA GLU A 114 -5.31 -10.80 0.57
C GLU A 114 -6.08 -9.97 -0.48
N LEU A 115 -5.42 -8.97 -1.08
CA LEU A 115 -5.96 -8.12 -2.14
C LEU A 115 -6.06 -8.79 -3.51
#